data_AF-A0AAX6FG08-F1
#
_entry.id   AF-A0AAX6FG08-F1
#
_cell.length_a   1.000
_cell.length_b   1.000
_cell.length_c   1.000
_cell.angle_alpha   90.00
_cell.angle_beta   90.00
_cell.angle_gamma   90.00
#
_symmetry.space_group_name_H-M   'P 1'
#
loop_
_entity.id
_entity.type
_entity.pdbx_description
1 polymer ?
#
loop_
_entity_poly.entity_id
_entity_poly.type
_entity_poly.pdbx_seq_one_letter_code
_entity_poly.pdbx_strand_id
1 'polypeptide(L)'
;MLTMDAVQLRELRTRPVSASGSSQRTLVPALSMKLWYASRLEIPGGEVLTGATLVAIRPTEEEDPQKERMREARGGDGGGGGCWVSDAFEEPYRTAARMLVKRRTYCLEMNSF
;
A
#
# COMPACT_ATOMS: atom_id res chain seq x y z
N MET A 1 10.95 8.31 1.06
CA MET A 1 11.83 7.50 0.18
C MET A 1 11.59 6.03 0.53
N LEU A 2 11.36 5.14 -0.44
CA LEU A 2 11.20 3.71 -0.16
C LEU A 2 12.61 3.12 0.03
N THR A 3 12.97 2.76 1.26
CA THR A 3 14.29 2.23 1.60
C THR A 3 14.13 0.92 2.34
N MET A 4 14.94 -0.08 2.04
CA MET A 4 15.04 -1.28 2.88
C MET A 4 15.87 -0.94 4.11
N ASP A 5 15.35 -1.22 5.29
CA ASP A 5 16.13 -1.08 6.51
C ASP A 5 17.19 -2.21 6.64
N ALA A 6 18.11 -2.06 7.58
CA ALA A 6 19.20 -3.01 7.76
C ALA A 6 18.72 -4.43 8.13
N VAL A 7 17.57 -4.54 8.81
CA VAL A 7 16.97 -5.82 9.20
C VAL A 7 16.39 -6.52 7.98
N GLN A 8 15.59 -5.80 7.18
CA GLN A 8 15.04 -6.29 5.92
C GLN A 8 16.15 -6.73 4.96
N LEU A 9 17.24 -5.96 4.87
CA LEU A 9 18.39 -6.29 4.04
C LEU A 9 19.13 -7.54 4.55
N ARG A 10 19.17 -7.76 5.86
CA ARG A 10 19.76 -8.97 6.46
C ARG A 10 18.86 -10.19 6.20
N GLU A 11 17.55 -10.04 6.35
CA GLU A 11 16.58 -11.09 6.07
C GLU A 11 16.63 -11.53 4.61
N LEU A 12 16.70 -10.58 3.67
CA LEU A 12 16.82 -10.90 2.24
C LEU A 12 18.09 -11.72 1.92
N ARG A 13 19.19 -11.50 2.67
CA ARG A 13 20.42 -12.28 2.49
C ARG A 13 20.33 -13.69 3.09
N THR A 14 19.59 -13.87 4.18
CA THR A 14 19.43 -15.18 4.84
C THR A 14 18.34 -16.02 4.20
N ARG A 15 17.35 -15.38 3.57
CA ARG A 15 16.24 -15.99 2.85
C ARG A 15 16.12 -15.34 1.47
N PRO A 16 17.02 -15.69 0.53
CA PRO A 16 16.97 -15.14 -0.81
C PRO A 16 15.65 -15.52 -1.47
N VAL A 17 15.09 -14.58 -2.23
CA VAL A 17 13.85 -14.84 -2.97
C VAL A 17 14.13 -15.90 -4.02
N SER A 18 13.30 -16.95 -4.04
CA SER A 18 13.47 -18.09 -4.93
C SER A 18 13.54 -17.66 -6.39
N ALA A 19 14.56 -18.10 -7.11
CA ALA A 19 14.59 -17.99 -8.55
C ALA A 19 13.61 -19.01 -9.15
N SER A 20 12.84 -18.61 -10.16
CA SER A 20 12.03 -19.58 -10.90
C SER A 20 12.95 -20.61 -11.56
N GLY A 21 12.61 -21.90 -11.51
CA GLY A 21 13.49 -23.02 -11.87
C GLY A 21 14.05 -23.04 -13.31
N SER A 22 13.56 -22.17 -14.21
CA SER A 22 14.05 -22.04 -15.59
C SER A 22 14.28 -20.61 -16.08
N SER A 23 14.06 -19.57 -15.25
CA SER A 23 14.19 -18.17 -15.66
C SER A 23 15.04 -17.38 -14.69
N GLN A 24 15.79 -16.39 -15.20
CA GLN A 24 16.54 -15.40 -14.40
C GLN A 24 15.62 -14.43 -13.61
N ARG A 25 14.35 -14.80 -13.38
CA ARG A 25 13.33 -14.00 -12.72
C ARG A 25 13.18 -14.44 -11.26
N THR A 26 12.95 -13.45 -10.42
CA THR A 26 12.64 -13.62 -9.00
C THR A 26 11.15 -13.93 -8.83
N LEU A 27 10.82 -15.00 -8.10
CA LEU A 27 9.44 -15.30 -7.71
C LEU A 27 8.98 -14.29 -6.65
N VAL A 28 8.15 -13.34 -7.05
CA VAL A 28 7.50 -12.42 -6.12
C VAL A 28 6.18 -13.01 -5.65
N PRO A 29 5.71 -12.71 -4.42
CA PRO A 29 4.35 -13.09 -4.03
C PRO A 29 3.33 -12.35 -4.89
N ALA A 30 2.13 -12.91 -5.01
CA ALA A 30 1.00 -12.16 -5.54
C ALA A 30 0.77 -10.90 -4.69
N LEU A 31 0.27 -9.83 -5.30
CA LEU A 31 0.04 -8.55 -4.63
C LEU A 31 -1.41 -8.08 -4.81
N SER A 32 -1.99 -7.57 -3.72
CA SER A 32 -3.20 -6.74 -3.75
C SER A 32 -2.82 -5.27 -3.75
N MET A 33 -3.43 -4.51 -4.65
CA MET A 33 -3.20 -3.08 -4.78
C MET A 33 -4.52 -2.31 -4.72
N LYS A 34 -4.51 -1.18 -4.02
CA LYS A 34 -5.60 -0.20 -3.99
C LYS A 34 -5.10 1.15 -4.47
N LEU A 35 -5.85 1.75 -5.38
CA LEU A 35 -5.51 3.00 -6.04
C LEU A 35 -6.62 4.03 -5.81
N TRP A 36 -6.23 5.23 -5.41
CA TRP A 36 -7.09 6.42 -5.35
C TRP A 36 -6.51 7.51 -6.22
N TYR A 37 -7.38 8.24 -6.91
CA TYR A 37 -6.98 9.29 -7.85
C TYR A 37 -7.82 10.56 -7.71
N ALA A 38 -7.16 11.71 -7.83
CA ALA A 38 -7.79 13.00 -8.04
C ALA A 38 -6.99 13.80 -9.08
N SER A 39 -7.64 14.25 -10.15
CA SER A 39 -7.00 15.11 -11.16
C SER A 39 -6.48 16.42 -10.57
N ARG A 40 -7.17 16.94 -9.54
CA ARG A 40 -6.77 18.10 -8.75
C ARG A 40 -7.24 17.93 -7.31
N LEU A 41 -6.34 18.15 -6.35
CA LEU A 41 -6.60 18.04 -4.92
C LEU A 41 -6.03 19.28 -4.22
N GLU A 42 -6.91 20.13 -3.68
CA GLU A 42 -6.51 21.27 -2.86
C GLU A 42 -6.36 20.82 -1.41
N ILE A 43 -5.21 21.09 -0.82
CA ILE A 43 -4.91 20.77 0.57
C ILE A 43 -5.07 22.05 1.41
N PRO A 44 -5.60 21.95 2.65
CA PRO A 44 -5.56 23.07 3.59
C PRO A 44 -4.16 23.69 3.66
N GLY A 45 -4.06 25.01 3.59
CA GLY A 45 -2.78 25.74 3.48
C GLY A 45 -2.52 26.32 2.08
N GLY A 46 -3.38 26.05 1.11
CA GLY A 46 -3.34 26.67 -0.23
C GLY A 46 -2.52 25.89 -1.26
N GLU A 47 -1.95 24.76 -0.87
CA GLU A 47 -1.26 23.86 -1.79
C GLU A 47 -2.25 23.09 -2.67
N VAL A 48 -1.86 22.84 -3.92
CA VAL A 48 -2.68 22.12 -4.90
C VAL A 48 -1.85 21.01 -5.53
N LEU A 49 -2.29 19.76 -5.37
CA LEU A 49 -1.71 18.61 -6.06
C LEU A 49 -2.48 18.32 -7.34
N THR A 50 -1.80 18.35 -8.48
CA THR A 50 -2.35 17.93 -9.77
C THR A 50 -2.00 16.47 -10.06
N GLY A 51 -2.98 15.66 -10.49
CA GLY A 51 -2.77 14.24 -10.75
C GLY A 51 -2.45 13.42 -9.50
N ALA A 52 -2.98 13.83 -8.34
CA ALA A 52 -2.72 13.19 -7.06
C ALA A 52 -3.16 11.73 -7.09
N THR A 53 -2.19 10.83 -6.86
CA THR A 53 -2.36 9.38 -6.93
C THR A 53 -1.85 8.75 -5.66
N LEU A 54 -2.71 8.01 -4.95
CA LEU A 54 -2.33 7.22 -3.79
C LEU A 54 -2.44 5.74 -4.14
N VAL A 55 -1.37 4.99 -3.91
CA VAL A 55 -1.33 3.54 -4.13
C VAL A 55 -0.97 2.85 -2.83
N ALA A 56 -1.78 1.90 -2.40
CA ALA A 56 -1.46 0.98 -1.32
C ALA A 56 -1.19 -0.39 -1.92
N ILE A 57 0.01 -0.93 -1.65
CA ILE A 57 0.45 -2.22 -2.17
C ILE A 57 0.70 -3.12 -0.96
N ARG A 58 0.18 -4.34 -1.01
CA ARG A 58 0.45 -5.37 -0.02
C ARG A 58 0.54 -6.74 -0.69
N PRO A 59 1.36 -7.67 -0.18
CA PRO A 59 1.24 -9.07 -0.56
C PRO A 59 -0.19 -9.58 -0.38
N THR A 60 -0.68 -10.40 -1.30
CA THR A 60 -1.85 -11.26 -1.08
C THR A 60 -1.36 -12.44 -0.25
N GLU A 61 -1.61 -12.42 1.05
CA GLU A 61 -1.48 -13.63 1.86
C GLU A 61 -2.67 -14.54 1.52
N GLU A 62 -2.51 -15.87 1.51
CA GLU A 62 -3.64 -16.82 1.46
C GLU A 62 -4.43 -16.82 2.80
N GLU A 63 -4.67 -15.65 3.38
CA GLU A 63 -5.50 -15.52 4.56
C GLU A 63 -6.96 -15.34 4.14
N ASP A 64 -7.85 -15.96 4.93
CA ASP A 64 -9.30 -15.94 4.76
C ASP A 64 -9.81 -14.53 4.38
N PRO A 65 -10.53 -14.37 3.25
CA PRO A 65 -11.06 -13.07 2.81
C PRO A 65 -11.93 -12.39 3.87
N GLN A 66 -12.48 -13.16 4.83
CA GLN A 66 -13.19 -12.61 5.98
C GLN A 66 -12.27 -11.86 6.95
N LYS A 67 -11.01 -12.29 7.12
CA LYS A 67 -9.99 -11.67 7.97
C LYS A 67 -9.46 -10.37 7.35
N GLU A 68 -9.31 -10.32 6.03
CA GLU A 68 -9.00 -9.07 5.31
C GLU A 68 -10.10 -8.03 5.50
N ARG A 69 -11.37 -8.42 5.29
CA ARG A 69 -12.52 -7.53 5.50
C ARG A 69 -12.60 -7.04 6.94
N MET A 70 -12.23 -7.89 7.90
CA MET A 70 -12.15 -7.54 9.31
C MET A 70 -11.00 -6.58 9.62
N ARG A 71 -9.81 -6.72 8.99
CA ARG A 71 -8.70 -5.75 9.12
C ARG A 71 -9.04 -4.40 8.50
N GLU A 72 -9.76 -4.40 7.38
CA GLU A 72 -10.27 -3.19 6.73
C GLU A 72 -11.36 -2.49 7.54
N ALA A 73 -12.23 -3.27 8.20
CA ALA A 73 -13.29 -2.74 9.07
C ALA A 73 -12.82 -2.37 10.48
N ARG A 74 -11.79 -3.05 11.02
CA ARG A 74 -11.29 -2.85 12.38
C ARG A 74 -10.12 -1.88 12.50
N GLY A 75 -9.76 -1.15 11.44
CA GLY A 75 -8.74 -0.09 11.45
C GLY A 75 -7.63 -0.37 12.46
N GLY A 76 -6.70 -1.25 12.08
CA GLY A 76 -5.66 -1.83 12.94
C GLY A 76 -5.49 -1.16 14.30
N ASP A 77 -6.01 -1.82 15.33
CA ASP A 77 -5.89 -1.51 16.76
C ASP A 77 -6.00 -0.02 17.15
N GLY A 78 -7.21 0.41 17.47
CA GLY A 78 -7.43 1.60 18.30
C GLY A 78 -7.88 2.87 17.56
N GLY A 79 -9.15 2.90 17.16
CA GLY A 79 -9.95 4.14 17.13
C GLY A 79 -9.75 5.06 15.91
N GLY A 80 -10.62 4.91 14.92
CA GLY A 80 -10.86 5.91 13.88
C GLY A 80 -10.71 5.32 12.49
N GLY A 81 -11.80 5.29 11.71
CA GLY A 81 -11.85 4.75 10.35
C GLY A 81 -10.93 5.45 9.36
N GLY A 82 -9.65 5.13 9.41
CA GLY A 82 -8.61 5.53 8.48
C GLY A 82 -7.99 4.29 7.85
N CYS A 83 -7.84 4.30 6.53
CA CYS A 83 -6.95 3.38 5.86
C CYS A 83 -5.53 3.60 6.45
N TRP A 84 -4.92 2.56 7.04
CA TRP A 84 -3.54 2.51 7.58
C TRP A 84 -2.50 3.32 6.77
N VAL A 85 -2.74 3.41 5.46
CA VAL A 85 -1.97 4.16 4.48
C VAL A 85 -1.87 5.65 4.81
N SER A 86 -2.85 6.25 5.47
CA SER A 86 -2.89 7.70 5.69
C SER A 86 -1.86 8.16 6.73
N ASP A 87 -1.59 7.35 7.75
CA ASP A 87 -0.68 7.70 8.84
C ASP A 87 0.81 7.48 8.48
N ALA A 88 1.08 6.83 7.34
CA ALA A 88 2.43 6.62 6.82
C ALA A 88 3.10 7.90 6.29
N PHE A 89 2.34 8.98 6.12
CA PHE A 89 2.83 10.25 5.60
C PHE A 89 2.91 11.32 6.70
N GLU A 90 3.76 12.31 6.50
CA GLU A 90 3.80 13.56 7.26
C GLU A 90 2.92 14.62 6.58
N GLU A 91 2.59 15.71 7.27
CA GLU A 91 1.91 16.84 6.63
C GLU A 91 2.81 17.49 5.56
N PRO A 92 2.25 17.99 4.44
CA PRO A 92 0.81 18.06 4.10
C PRO A 92 0.25 16.77 3.45
N TYR A 93 1.10 15.79 3.17
CA TYR A 93 0.74 14.57 2.43
C TYR A 93 -0.16 13.61 3.21
N ARG A 94 -0.05 13.61 4.55
CA ARG A 94 -1.00 12.93 5.43
C ARG A 94 -2.42 13.42 5.21
N THR A 95 -2.63 14.74 5.21
CA THR A 95 -3.93 15.32 4.88
C THR A 95 -4.38 14.95 3.47
N ALA A 96 -3.49 15.04 2.48
CA ALA A 96 -3.78 14.62 1.11
C ALA A 96 -4.24 13.15 1.03
N ALA A 97 -3.54 12.23 1.71
CA ALA A 97 -3.88 10.82 1.76
C ALA A 97 -5.27 10.61 2.40
N ARG A 98 -5.56 11.26 3.54
CA ARG A 98 -6.90 11.21 4.17
C ARG A 98 -8.02 11.74 3.26
N MET A 99 -7.72 12.71 2.40
CA MET A 99 -8.69 13.20 1.41
C MET A 99 -8.85 12.23 0.23
N LEU A 100 -7.78 11.61 -0.24
CA LEU A 100 -7.80 10.65 -1.35
C LEU A 100 -8.54 9.37 -0.99
N VAL A 101 -8.36 8.81 0.22
CA VAL A 101 -9.02 7.55 0.63
C VAL A 101 -10.55 7.66 0.73
N LYS A 102 -11.09 8.88 0.80
CA LYS A 102 -12.54 9.15 0.75
C LYS A 102 -13.12 9.12 -0.68
N ARG A 103 -12.27 9.05 -1.71
CA ARG A 103 -12.67 8.98 -3.12
C ARG A 103 -12.85 7.54 -3.57
N ARG A 104 -13.27 7.36 -4.82
CA ARG A 104 -13.40 6.04 -5.46
C ARG A 104 -12.06 5.31 -5.43
N THR A 105 -12.10 4.07 -4.95
CA THR A 105 -10.97 3.14 -4.96
C THR A 105 -11.03 2.24 -6.19
N TYR A 106 -9.87 1.96 -6.78
CA TYR A 106 -9.68 0.89 -7.76
C TYR A 106 -8.85 -0.22 -7.13
N CYS A 107 -9.39 -1.44 -7.13
CA CYS A 107 -8.68 -2.63 -6.66
C CYS A 107 -8.00 -3.30 -7.86
N LEU A 108 -6.72 -3.66 -7.69
CA LEU A 108 -5.89 -4.27 -8.71
C LEU A 108 -5.21 -5.49 -8.08
N GLU A 109 -5.11 -6.58 -8.83
CA GLU A 109 -4.44 -7.81 -8.42
C GLU A 109 -3.28 -8.07 -9.38
N MET A 110 -2.10 -8.32 -8.82
CA MET A 110 -0.93 -8.73 -9.58
C MET A 110 -0.55 -10.14 -9.15
N ASN A 111 -0.87 -11.11 -10.01
CA ASN A 111 -0.48 -12.49 -9.82
C ASN A 111 0.97 -12.71 -10.26
N SER A 112 1.71 -13.49 -9.50
CA SER A 112 3.06 -13.89 -9.89
C SER A 112 3.04 -15.04 -10.89
N PHE A 113 4.00 -15.02 -11.81
CA PHE A 113 4.21 -16.03 -12.86
C PHE A 113 5.57 -16.69 -12.65
#